data_AF-A0A956L9L5-F1
#
_entry.id   AF-A0A956L9L5-F1
#
_cell.length_a   1.000
_cell.length_b   1.000
_cell.length_c   1.000
_cell.angle_alpha   90.00
_cell.angle_beta   90.00
_cell.angle_gamma   90.00
#
_symmetry.space_group_name_H-M   'P 1'
#
loop_
_entity.id
_entity.type
_entity.pdbx_description
1 polymer ?
#
loop_
_entity_poly.entity_id
_entity_poly.type
_entity_poly.pdbx_seq_one_letter_code
_entity_poly.pdbx_strand_id
1 'polypeptide(L)'
;MRSYPQNAALLGVSNVENLLLFVDDDLRETALAIHHIEQFLVRTLGLLETPDLRREDVQAVAADTSVLDHVDMLNETLESLRRRLARLSARMK
;
A
#
# COMPACT_ATOMS: atom_id res chain seq x y z
N MET A 1 3.87 -4.95 21.62
CA MET A 1 2.44 -5.00 21.27
C MET A 1 1.97 -3.55 21.11
N ARG A 2 1.58 -3.10 19.91
CA ARG A 2 1.06 -1.74 19.71
C ARG A 2 -0.23 -1.62 20.53
N SER A 3 -0.30 -0.65 21.43
CA SER A 3 -1.54 -0.32 22.13
C SER A 3 -2.35 0.56 21.19
N TYR A 4 -3.44 0.03 20.63
CA TYR A 4 -4.39 0.86 19.90
C TYR A 4 -5.00 1.84 20.89
N PRO A 5 -5.05 3.15 20.59
CA PRO A 5 -5.78 4.08 21.43
C PRO A 5 -7.21 3.56 21.59
N GLN A 6 -7.66 3.44 22.85
CA GLN A 6 -9.00 2.94 23.17
C GLN A 6 -10.03 3.95 22.66
N ASN A 7 -10.37 3.85 21.38
CA ASN A 7 -11.48 4.60 20.82
C ASN A 7 -12.75 4.09 21.51
N ALA A 8 -13.44 4.98 22.21
CA ALA A 8 -14.66 4.63 22.96
C ALA A 8 -15.72 3.96 22.08
N ALA A 9 -15.76 4.29 20.77
CA ALA A 9 -16.67 3.68 19.81
C ALA A 9 -16.35 2.20 19.48
N LEU A 10 -15.16 1.72 19.84
CA LEU A 10 -14.73 0.34 19.62
C LEU A 10 -14.83 -0.52 20.89
N LEU A 11 -15.22 0.08 22.03
CA LEU A 11 -15.40 -0.64 23.29
C LEU A 11 -16.54 -1.65 23.17
N GLY A 12 -16.28 -2.90 23.59
CA GLY A 12 -17.26 -3.98 23.54
C GLY A 12 -17.48 -4.59 22.15
N VAL A 13 -16.72 -4.18 21.14
CA VAL A 13 -16.73 -4.82 19.81
C VAL A 13 -15.92 -6.12 19.87
N SER A 14 -16.60 -7.26 19.71
CA SER A 14 -15.96 -8.58 19.77
C SER A 14 -14.89 -8.77 18.69
N ASN A 15 -13.71 -9.29 19.10
CA ASN A 15 -12.56 -9.55 18.24
C ASN A 15 -12.03 -8.32 17.47
N VAL A 16 -12.24 -7.12 18.00
CA VAL A 16 -11.81 -5.87 17.34
C VAL A 16 -10.29 -5.75 17.25
N GLU A 17 -9.54 -6.23 18.24
CA GLU A 17 -8.07 -6.14 18.26
C GLU A 17 -7.43 -6.84 17.06
N ASN A 18 -7.85 -8.07 16.77
CA ASN A 18 -7.38 -8.82 15.60
C ASN A 18 -7.76 -8.12 14.30
N LEU A 19 -8.97 -7.56 14.22
CA LEU A 19 -9.40 -6.82 13.03
C LEU A 19 -8.55 -5.56 12.81
N LEU A 20 -8.21 -4.84 13.87
CA LEU A 20 -7.35 -3.65 13.81
C LEU A 20 -5.89 -4.00 13.47
N LEU A 21 -5.37 -5.14 13.94
CA LEU A 21 -4.05 -5.65 13.52
C LEU A 21 -3.99 -5.84 12.02
N PHE A 22 -5.01 -6.47 11.44
CA PHE A 22 -5.04 -6.66 9.99
C PHE A 22 -5.26 -5.36 9.22
N VAL A 23 -6.04 -4.41 9.75
CA VAL A 23 -6.18 -3.08 9.13
C VAL A 23 -4.85 -2.33 9.14
N ASP A 24 -4.09 -2.39 10.24
CA ASP A 24 -2.75 -1.79 10.33
C ASP A 24 -1.77 -2.44 9.34
N ASP A 25 -1.89 -3.75 9.12
CA ASP A 25 -1.12 -4.48 8.12
C ASP A 25 -1.47 -4.05 6.69
N ASP A 26 -2.76 -4.05 6.34
CA ASP A 26 -3.22 -3.60 5.02
C ASP A 26 -2.75 -2.15 4.74
N LEU A 27 -2.82 -1.26 5.73
CA LEU A 27 -2.34 0.12 5.62
C LEU A 27 -0.83 0.19 5.36
N ARG A 28 -0.04 -0.65 6.03
CA ARG A 28 1.41 -0.68 5.90
C ARG A 28 1.81 -1.22 4.53
N GLU A 29 1.15 -2.28 4.06
CA GLU A 29 1.38 -2.87 2.73
C GLU A 29 0.93 -1.93 1.60
N THR A 30 -0.22 -1.26 1.74
CA THR A 30 -0.64 -0.20 0.80
C THR A 30 0.39 0.92 0.70
N ALA A 31 0.92 1.40 1.84
CA ALA A 31 1.95 2.44 1.84
C ALA A 31 3.24 1.97 1.16
N LEU A 32 3.64 0.71 1.38
CA LEU A 32 4.82 0.12 0.76
C LEU A 32 4.66 0.00 -0.77
N ALA A 33 3.49 -0.44 -1.25
CA ALA A 33 3.19 -0.53 -2.68
C ALA A 33 3.24 0.85 -3.35
N ILE A 34 2.65 1.88 -2.72
CA ILE A 34 2.72 3.27 -3.20
C ILE A 34 4.18 3.73 -3.29
N HIS A 35 4.98 3.47 -2.25
CA HIS A 35 6.38 3.86 -2.24
C HIS A 35 7.18 3.23 -3.39
N HIS A 36 6.98 1.94 -3.69
CA HIS A 36 7.67 1.31 -4.81
C HIS A 36 7.25 1.87 -6.17
N ILE A 37 5.97 2.18 -6.35
CA ILE A 37 5.47 2.86 -7.56
C ILE A 37 6.14 4.23 -7.70
N GLU A 38 6.18 5.02 -6.63
CA GLU A 38 6.85 6.32 -6.60
C GLU A 38 8.34 6.19 -6.97
N GLN A 39 9.06 5.23 -6.39
CA GLN A 39 10.48 5.00 -6.70
C GLN A 39 10.70 4.67 -8.18
N PHE A 40 9.83 3.87 -8.79
CA PHE A 40 9.88 3.62 -10.24
C PHE A 40 9.71 4.91 -11.04
N LEU A 41 8.74 5.75 -10.69
CA LEU A 41 8.46 7.02 -11.39
C LEU A 41 9.62 8.02 -11.24
N VAL A 42 10.14 8.19 -10.02
CA VAL A 42 11.28 9.07 -9.74
C VAL A 42 12.54 8.61 -10.48
N ARG A 43 12.82 7.29 -10.47
CA ARG A 43 13.95 6.73 -11.24
C ARG A 43 13.80 6.98 -12.72
N THR A 44 12.59 6.81 -13.27
CA THR A 44 12.32 7.05 -14.69
C THR A 44 12.52 8.51 -15.04
N LEU A 45 12.02 9.44 -14.23
CA LEU A 45 12.22 10.87 -14.43
C LEU A 45 13.71 11.25 -14.37
N GLY A 46 14.42 10.80 -13.33
CA GLY A 46 15.85 11.08 -13.17
C GLY A 46 16.70 10.53 -14.32
N LEU A 47 16.32 9.38 -14.89
CA LEU A 47 16.95 8.88 -16.09
C LEU A 47 16.75 9.84 -17.28
N LEU A 48 15.52 10.30 -17.52
CA LEU A 48 15.20 11.19 -18.65
C LEU A 48 15.87 12.56 -18.55
N GLU A 49 16.21 13.00 -17.33
CA GLU A 49 16.93 14.25 -17.08
C GLU A 49 18.46 14.12 -17.23
N THR A 50 18.98 12.91 -17.44
CA THR A 50 20.42 12.65 -17.53
C THR A 50 21.01 13.19 -18.85
N PRO A 51 22.12 13.98 -18.82
CA PRO A 51 22.71 14.56 -20.04
C PRO A 51 23.26 13.55 -21.07
N ASP A 52 23.73 12.38 -20.64
CA ASP A 52 24.23 11.28 -21.49
C ASP A 52 23.22 10.12 -21.54
N LEU A 53 21.93 10.43 -21.76
CA LEU A 53 20.88 9.41 -21.84
C LEU A 53 21.14 8.43 -22.98
N ARG A 54 21.22 7.13 -22.67
CA ARG A 54 21.43 6.08 -23.68
C ARG A 54 20.15 5.29 -23.94
N ARG A 55 20.06 4.76 -25.15
CA ARG A 55 18.98 3.87 -25.57
C ARG A 55 18.86 2.64 -24.66
N GLU A 56 19.99 2.06 -24.27
CA GLU A 56 20.05 0.88 -23.40
C GLU A 56 19.43 1.14 -22.01
N ASP A 57 19.63 2.34 -21.45
CA ASP A 57 19.05 2.72 -20.16
C ASP A 57 17.53 2.86 -20.25
N VAL A 58 17.03 3.50 -21.31
CA VAL A 58 15.59 3.63 -21.56
C VAL A 58 14.95 2.26 -21.77
N GLN A 59 15.61 1.39 -22.53
CA GLN A 59 15.13 0.04 -22.77
C GLN A 59 15.09 -0.78 -21.47
N ALA A 60 16.05 -0.60 -20.57
CA ALA A 60 16.06 -1.29 -19.27
C ALA A 60 14.86 -0.88 -18.40
N VAL A 61 14.55 0.42 -18.32
CA VAL A 61 13.37 0.90 -17.59
C VAL A 61 12.07 0.44 -18.26
N ALA A 62 11.99 0.47 -19.59
CA ALA A 62 10.81 -0.01 -20.31
C ALA A 62 10.56 -1.51 -20.16
N ALA A 63 11.61 -2.30 -19.90
CA ALA A 63 11.51 -3.74 -19.64
C ALA A 63 11.21 -4.08 -18.18
N ASP A 64 11.33 -3.12 -17.27
CA ASP A 64 11.02 -3.30 -15.84
C ASP A 64 9.50 -3.25 -15.61
N THR A 65 8.89 -4.43 -15.60
CA THR A 65 7.45 -4.59 -15.36
C THR A 65 7.07 -4.67 -13.88
N SER A 66 8.04 -4.58 -12.95
CA SER A 66 7.77 -4.73 -11.51
C SER A 66 6.79 -3.68 -10.95
N VAL A 67 6.73 -2.51 -11.59
CA VAL A 67 5.75 -1.47 -11.24
C VAL A 67 4.31 -1.95 -11.42
N LEU A 68 4.04 -2.84 -12.38
CA LEU A 68 2.71 -3.41 -12.60
C LEU A 68 2.34 -4.34 -11.44
N ASP A 69 3.27 -5.18 -10.97
CA ASP A 69 3.06 -6.03 -9.80
C ASP A 69 2.76 -5.19 -8.54
N HIS A 70 3.42 -4.04 -8.39
CA HIS A 70 3.15 -3.11 -7.29
C HIS A 70 1.78 -2.43 -7.42
N VAL A 71 1.30 -2.14 -8.63
CA VAL A 71 -0.05 -1.62 -8.86
C VAL A 71 -1.11 -2.68 -8.52
N ASP A 72 -0.87 -3.94 -8.89
CA ASP A 72 -1.77 -5.04 -8.54
C ASP A 72 -1.81 -5.25 -7.02
N MET A 73 -0.65 -5.25 -6.36
CA MET A 73 -0.56 -5.30 -4.89
C MET A 73 -1.28 -4.12 -4.22
N LEU A 74 -1.16 -2.91 -4.78
CA LEU A 74 -1.89 -1.74 -4.29
C LEU A 74 -3.40 -1.96 -4.36
N ASN A 75 -3.91 -2.48 -5.49
CA ASN A 75 -5.33 -2.77 -5.63
C ASN A 75 -5.79 -3.83 -4.62
N GLU A 76 -5.06 -4.93 -4.48
CA GLU A 76 -5.39 -6.02 -3.55
C GLU A 76 -5.42 -5.57 -2.09
N THR A 77 -4.42 -4.81 -1.66
CA THR A 77 -4.31 -4.30 -0.29
C THR A 77 -5.41 -3.28 0.02
N LEU A 78 -5.74 -2.38 -0.93
CA LEU A 78 -6.86 -1.45 -0.79
C LEU A 78 -8.22 -2.16 -0.74
N GLU A 79 -8.42 -3.21 -1.53
CA GLU A 79 -9.62 -4.02 -1.47
C GLU A 79 -9.76 -4.75 -0.13
N SER A 80 -8.66 -5.34 0.37
CA SER A 80 -8.60 -5.98 1.69
C SER A 80 -8.97 -4.97 2.77
N LEU A 81 -8.32 -3.80 2.77
CA LEU A 81 -8.59 -2.70 3.70
C LEU A 81 -10.07 -2.30 3.67
N ARG A 82 -10.63 -2.04 2.48
CA ARG A 82 -12.04 -1.67 2.31
C ARG A 82 -12.98 -2.74 2.90
N ARG A 83 -12.73 -4.02 2.61
CA ARG A 83 -13.53 -5.13 3.14
C ARG A 83 -13.44 -5.21 4.67
N ARG A 84 -12.26 -4.98 5.26
CA ARG A 84 -12.08 -4.99 6.71
C ARG A 84 -12.72 -3.81 7.39
N LEU A 85 -12.63 -2.61 6.81
CA LEU A 85 -13.34 -1.42 7.31
C LEU A 85 -14.85 -1.61 7.27
N ALA A 86 -15.40 -2.20 6.20
CA ALA A 86 -16.82 -2.54 6.15
C ALA A 86 -17.22 -3.53 7.27
N ARG A 87 -16.39 -4.55 7.53
CA ARG A 87 -16.61 -5.49 8.64
C ARG A 87 -16.50 -4.82 10.02
N LEU A 88 -15.59 -3.86 10.17
CA LEU A 88 -15.45 -3.09 11.40
C LEU A 88 -16.72 -2.27 11.63
N SER A 89 -17.15 -1.51 10.64
CA SER A 89 -18.37 -0.70 10.69
C SER A 89 -19.61 -1.54 11.04
N ALA A 90 -19.78 -2.73 10.44
CA ALA A 90 -20.90 -3.61 10.73
C ALA A 90 -20.93 -4.16 12.17
N ARG A 91 -19.82 -4.08 12.91
CA ARG A 91 -19.71 -4.54 14.30
C ARG A 91 -19.72 -3.41 15.31
N MET A 92 -19.59 -2.17 14.85
CA MET A 92 -19.76 -0.98 15.69
C MET A 92 -21.25 -0.78 15.97
N LYS A 93 -21.56 -0.25 17.16
CA LYS A 93 -22.94 0.05 17.58
C LYS A 93 -23.35 1.45 17.17
#